data_AF-A0A968U5N1-F1
#
_entry.id   AF-A0A968U5N1-F1
#
_cell.length_a   1.000
_cell.length_b   1.000
_cell.length_c   1.000
_cell.angle_alpha   90.00
_cell.angle_beta   90.00
_cell.angle_gamma   90.00
#
_symmetry.space_group_name_H-M   'P 1'
#
loop_
_entity.id
_entity.type
_entity.pdbx_description
1 polymer ?
#
loop_
_entity_poly.entity_id
_entity_poly.type
_entity_poly.pdbx_seq_one_letter_code
_entity_poly.pdbx_strand_id
1 'polypeptide(L)'
;MSSRVGKSGMIGTEVVEQIRLKYDALIPYLNEQTRRVWAAIEARSLGHGGISALSEATGLSRNTIAAGQRTLAQAAEGAEGPVVTRRIRKPGGGRKRVEDQDAEL
;
A
#
# COMPACT_ATOMS: atom_id res chain seq x y z
N MET A 1 -13.96 -30.17 20.62
CA MET A 1 -14.17 -30.28 19.17
C MET A 1 -14.71 -28.93 18.69
N SER A 2 -13.88 -28.05 18.15
CA SER A 2 -14.35 -26.89 17.37
C SER A 2 -13.61 -26.91 16.05
N SER A 3 -14.41 -27.08 15.01
CA SER A 3 -14.00 -27.58 13.71
C SER A 3 -13.18 -26.57 12.93
N ARG A 4 -12.08 -27.10 12.39
CA ARG A 4 -11.22 -26.55 11.37
C ARG A 4 -12.04 -26.41 10.06
N VAL A 5 -12.64 -25.25 9.82
CA VAL A 5 -13.23 -24.91 8.51
C VAL A 5 -12.21 -24.08 7.73
N GLY A 6 -11.92 -24.53 6.50
CA GLY A 6 -10.76 -24.14 5.71
C GLY A 6 -10.64 -22.65 5.41
N LYS A 7 -9.43 -22.12 5.62
CA LYS A 7 -9.02 -20.78 5.18
C LYS A 7 -7.90 -20.92 4.15
N SER A 8 -8.20 -21.59 3.04
CA SER A 8 -7.26 -21.70 1.92
C SER A 8 -7.33 -20.40 1.12
N GLY A 9 -6.51 -19.40 1.48
CA GLY A 9 -6.25 -18.22 0.64
C GLY A 9 -6.59 -16.83 1.23
N MET A 10 -7.23 -16.74 2.40
CA MET A 10 -7.52 -15.44 3.03
C MET A 10 -6.52 -15.12 4.16
N ILE A 11 -5.79 -14.01 4.01
CA ILE A 11 -5.03 -13.37 5.09
C ILE A 11 -5.95 -13.19 6.31
N GLY A 12 -5.45 -13.48 7.51
CA GLY A 12 -6.22 -13.34 8.75
C GLY A 12 -6.49 -11.88 9.11
N THR A 13 -7.64 -11.60 9.72
CA THR A 13 -8.01 -10.25 10.20
C THR A 13 -6.96 -9.66 11.15
N GLU A 14 -6.34 -10.50 12.00
CA GLU A 14 -5.21 -10.11 12.85
C GLU A 14 -4.06 -9.48 12.06
N VAL A 15 -3.73 -10.04 10.90
CA VAL A 15 -2.66 -9.51 10.05
C VAL A 15 -3.05 -8.14 9.48
N VAL A 16 -4.30 -7.97 9.06
CA VAL A 16 -4.84 -6.68 8.57
C VAL A 16 -4.72 -5.61 9.66
N GLU A 17 -5.11 -5.92 10.89
CA GLU A 17 -4.98 -4.97 12.01
C GLU A 17 -3.51 -4.66 12.34
N GLN A 18 -2.62 -5.65 12.32
CA GLN A 18 -1.19 -5.41 12.50
C GLN A 18 -0.60 -4.51 11.42
N ILE A 19 -1.03 -4.66 10.16
CA ILE A 19 -0.63 -3.76 9.07
C ILE A 19 -1.14 -2.35 9.33
N ARG A 20 -2.40 -2.19 9.75
CA ARG A 20 -3.00 -0.89 10.05
C ARG A 20 -2.23 -0.16 11.14
N LEU A 21 -1.96 -0.84 12.27
CA LEU A 21 -1.18 -0.27 13.38
C LEU A 21 0.22 0.18 12.95
N LYS A 22 0.92 -0.63 12.15
CA LYS A 22 2.24 -0.26 11.61
C LYS A 22 2.13 0.93 10.66
N TYR A 23 1.12 0.93 9.79
CA TYR A 23 0.92 1.97 8.80
C TYR A 23 0.61 3.31 9.46
N ASP A 24 -0.32 3.35 10.42
CA ASP A 24 -0.71 4.57 11.12
C ASP A 24 0.48 5.21 11.86
N ALA A 25 1.34 4.38 12.47
CA ALA A 25 2.58 4.85 13.09
C ALA A 25 3.60 5.40 12.08
N LEU A 26 3.59 4.90 10.84
CA LEU A 26 4.52 5.31 9.79
C LEU A 26 4.04 6.52 8.98
N ILE A 27 2.72 6.77 8.85
CA ILE A 27 2.15 7.84 8.00
C ILE A 27 2.86 9.20 8.19
N PRO A 28 3.14 9.69 9.42
CA PRO A 28 3.79 10.99 9.61
C PRO A 28 5.18 11.09 8.98
N TYR A 29 5.84 9.96 8.74
CA TYR A 29 7.22 9.88 8.24
C TYR A 29 7.28 9.55 6.74
N LEU A 30 6.16 9.16 6.13
CA LEU A 30 6.11 8.72 4.73
C LEU A 30 5.47 9.78 3.83
N ASN A 31 6.17 10.11 2.75
CA ASN A 31 5.55 10.78 1.60
C ASN A 31 4.79 9.78 0.72
N GLU A 32 4.03 10.29 -0.26
CA GLU A 32 3.23 9.46 -1.17
C GLU A 32 4.07 8.42 -1.93
N GLN A 33 5.30 8.75 -2.32
CA GLN A 33 6.17 7.79 -2.99
C GLN A 33 6.57 6.65 -2.04
N THR A 34 7.04 6.98 -0.84
CA THR A 34 7.51 6.00 0.15
C THR A 34 6.37 5.14 0.69
N ARG A 35 5.15 5.67 0.81
CA ARG A 35 3.94 4.88 1.14
C ARG A 35 3.69 3.78 0.14
N ARG A 36 3.73 4.11 -1.16
CA ARG A 36 3.49 3.14 -2.25
C ARG A 36 4.56 2.06 -2.31
N VAL A 37 5.83 2.44 -2.08
CA VAL A 37 6.95 1.48 -2.04
C VAL A 37 6.82 0.54 -0.85
N TRP A 38 6.56 1.07 0.35
CA TRP A 38 6.36 0.25 1.54
C TRP A 38 5.20 -0.75 1.36
N ALA A 39 4.05 -0.27 0.88
CA ALA A 39 2.89 -1.12 0.63
C ALA A 39 3.21 -2.23 -0.40
N ALA A 40 3.97 -1.92 -1.46
CA ALA A 40 4.36 -2.93 -2.43
C ALA A 40 5.30 -4.01 -1.85
N ILE A 41 6.24 -3.62 -0.98
CA ILE A 41 7.15 -4.54 -0.29
C ILE A 41 6.37 -5.47 0.64
N GLU A 42 5.50 -4.91 1.48
CA GLU A 42 4.68 -5.68 2.41
C GLU A 42 3.69 -6.61 1.68
N ALA A 43 3.04 -6.13 0.60
CA ALA A 43 2.18 -6.97 -0.23
C ALA A 43 2.96 -8.16 -0.83
N ARG A 44 4.21 -7.94 -1.27
CA ARG A 44 5.06 -9.00 -1.82
C ARG A 44 5.46 -10.01 -0.73
N SER A 45 5.75 -9.53 0.48
CA SER A 45 6.10 -10.37 1.63
C SER A 45 4.94 -11.29 2.06
N LEU A 46 3.72 -10.77 2.05
CA LEU A 46 2.50 -11.51 2.42
C LEU A 46 2.06 -12.52 1.36
N GLY A 47 2.50 -12.38 0.11
CA GLY A 47 2.13 -13.29 -0.98
C GLY A 47 0.67 -13.19 -1.38
N HIS A 48 -0.01 -14.33 -1.53
CA HIS A 48 -1.39 -14.38 -2.00
C HIS A 48 -2.34 -13.65 -1.01
N GLY A 49 -3.15 -12.73 -1.53
CA GLY A 49 -4.05 -11.91 -0.72
C GLY A 49 -3.39 -10.67 -0.07
N GLY A 50 -2.06 -10.51 -0.16
CA GLY A 50 -1.34 -9.38 0.43
C GLY A 50 -1.82 -8.01 -0.07
N ILE A 51 -2.08 -7.88 -1.38
CA ILE A 51 -2.62 -6.64 -1.96
C ILE A 51 -3.98 -6.29 -1.36
N SER A 52 -4.86 -7.28 -1.20
CA SER A 52 -6.20 -7.06 -0.63
C SER A 52 -6.10 -6.67 0.85
N ALA A 53 -5.29 -7.38 1.62
CA ALA A 53 -5.07 -7.11 3.05
C ALA A 53 -4.51 -5.69 3.29
N LEU A 54 -3.56 -5.26 2.46
CA LEU A 54 -3.02 -3.91 2.56
C LEU A 54 -4.01 -2.83 2.14
N SER A 55 -4.78 -3.09 1.08
CA SER A 55 -5.81 -2.16 0.64
C SER A 55 -6.84 -1.92 1.74
N GLU A 56 -7.24 -3.00 2.42
CA GLU A 56 -8.14 -2.95 3.58
C GLU A 56 -7.52 -2.23 4.79
N ALA A 57 -6.26 -2.54 5.12
CA ALA A 57 -5.59 -1.94 6.27
C ALA A 57 -5.29 -0.44 6.10
N THR A 58 -4.88 -0.04 4.88
CA THR A 58 -4.26 1.28 4.63
C THR A 58 -5.13 2.25 3.83
N GLY A 59 -6.22 1.77 3.22
CA GLY A 59 -7.05 2.54 2.29
C GLY A 59 -6.41 2.79 0.92
N LEU A 60 -5.18 2.32 0.68
CA LEU A 60 -4.55 2.44 -0.63
C LEU A 60 -5.29 1.58 -1.66
N SER A 61 -5.41 2.09 -2.90
CA SER A 61 -6.03 1.30 -3.96
C SER A 61 -5.18 0.07 -4.29
N ARG A 62 -5.85 -1.06 -4.59
CA ARG A 62 -5.15 -2.28 -5.05
C ARG A 62 -4.28 -2.02 -6.26
N ASN A 63 -4.71 -1.14 -7.17
CA ASN A 63 -3.93 -0.72 -8.34
C ASN A 63 -2.65 0.01 -7.96
N THR A 64 -2.70 0.88 -6.95
CA THR A 64 -1.54 1.60 -6.42
C THR A 64 -0.49 0.63 -5.88
N ILE A 65 -0.92 -0.36 -5.10
CA ILE A 65 -0.05 -1.38 -4.51
C ILE A 65 0.55 -2.28 -5.60
N ALA A 66 -0.27 -2.75 -6.54
CA ALA A 66 0.17 -3.57 -7.67
C ALA A 66 1.16 -2.84 -8.58
N ALA A 67 0.93 -1.55 -8.85
CA ALA A 67 1.86 -0.73 -9.62
C ALA A 67 3.22 -0.63 -8.92
N GLY A 68 3.22 -0.42 -7.60
CA GLY A 68 4.45 -0.43 -6.80
C GLY A 68 5.20 -1.75 -6.88
N GLN A 69 4.51 -2.90 -6.88
CA GLN A 69 5.15 -4.21 -7.05
C GLN A 69 5.82 -4.36 -8.42
N ARG A 70 5.17 -3.91 -9.49
CA ARG A 70 5.77 -3.91 -10.84
C ARG A 70 7.03 -3.06 -10.89
N THR A 71 6.98 -1.87 -10.28
CA THR A 71 8.14 -0.98 -10.18
C THR A 71 9.31 -1.63 -9.43
N LEU A 72 9.03 -2.36 -8.34
CA LEU A 72 10.06 -3.10 -7.60
C LEU A 72 10.63 -4.29 -8.41
N ALA A 73 9.79 -4.99 -9.17
CA ALA A 73 10.24 -6.09 -10.02
C ALA A 73 11.16 -5.58 -11.14
N GLN A 74 10.76 -4.50 -11.83
CA GLN A 74 11.57 -3.84 -12.85
C GLN A 74 12.94 -3.40 -12.30
N ALA A 75 12.96 -2.83 -11.09
CA ALA A 75 14.20 -2.43 -10.43
C ALA A 75 15.14 -3.61 -10.13
N ALA A 76 14.58 -4.79 -9.81
CA ALA A 76 15.36 -5.99 -9.52
C ALA A 76 15.94 -6.66 -10.77
N GLU A 77 15.33 -6.45 -11.93
CA GLU A 77 15.73 -7.04 -13.22
C GLU A 77 16.85 -6.26 -13.93
N GLY A 78 17.42 -5.23 -13.29
CA GLY A 78 18.51 -4.44 -13.87
C GLY A 78 18.09 -3.54 -15.02
N ALA A 79 16.80 -3.51 -15.39
CA ALA A 79 16.22 -2.36 -16.06
C ALA A 79 16.47 -1.17 -15.13
N GLU A 80 17.04 -0.07 -15.66
CA GLU A 80 17.37 1.14 -14.90
C GLU A 80 16.29 1.38 -13.83
N GLY A 81 16.60 1.01 -12.57
CA GLY A 81 15.62 1.00 -11.50
C GLY A 81 14.96 2.37 -11.47
N PRO A 82 13.65 2.46 -11.14
CA PRO A 82 12.84 3.66 -11.39
C PRO A 82 13.69 4.85 -11.06
N VAL A 83 14.10 5.60 -12.09
CA VAL A 83 15.08 6.67 -11.92
C VAL A 83 14.52 7.48 -10.78
N VAL A 84 15.20 7.41 -9.62
CA VAL A 84 14.89 8.23 -8.47
C VAL A 84 15.39 9.59 -8.89
N THR A 85 14.71 10.19 -9.86
CA THR A 85 14.83 11.58 -10.17
C THR A 85 14.37 12.20 -8.87
N ARG A 86 15.37 12.56 -8.08
CA ARG A 86 15.27 13.40 -6.91
C ARG A 86 14.74 14.75 -7.37
N ARG A 87 13.50 14.81 -7.84
CA ARG A 87 12.75 16.04 -7.95
C ARG A 87 11.90 16.12 -6.70
N ILE A 88 12.58 16.61 -5.67
CA ILE A 88 11.99 17.09 -4.43
C ILE A 88 11.11 18.34 -4.68
N ARG A 89 11.00 18.84 -5.94
CA ARG A 89 9.90 19.71 -6.42
C ARG A 89 9.83 19.77 -7.96
N LYS A 90 8.62 19.91 -8.50
CA LYS A 90 8.34 20.80 -9.66
C LYS A 90 7.49 21.96 -9.11
N PRO A 91 7.77 23.23 -9.46
CA PRO A 91 6.89 24.33 -9.08
C PRO A 91 5.59 24.24 -9.89
N GLY A 92 4.46 24.47 -9.20
CA GLY A 92 3.18 24.91 -9.78
C GLY A 92 2.36 23.89 -10.57
N GLY A 93 1.13 23.63 -10.11
CA GLY A 93 0.14 22.84 -10.86
C GLY A 93 -1.31 22.89 -10.35
N GLY A 94 -1.74 23.98 -9.68
CA GLY A 94 -3.18 24.28 -9.49
C GLY A 94 -4.02 23.35 -8.59
N ARG A 95 -5.23 23.82 -8.23
CA ARG A 95 -6.21 23.29 -7.24
C ARG A 95 -7.12 22.17 -7.84
N LYS A 96 -7.91 21.35 -7.13
CA LYS A 96 -8.48 21.32 -5.75
C LYS A 96 -8.50 19.90 -5.18
N ARG A 97 -8.54 19.80 -3.84
CA ARG A 97 -8.93 18.61 -3.08
C ARG A 97 -10.43 18.36 -3.17
N VAL A 98 -10.80 17.09 -3.24
CA VAL A 98 -12.12 16.45 -3.20
C VAL A 98 -11.83 15.17 -2.40
N GLU A 99 -12.37 14.85 -1.23
CA GLU A 99 -13.48 15.35 -0.43
C GLU A 99 -13.05 15.35 1.06
N ASP A 100 -13.54 16.32 1.83
CA ASP A 100 -13.64 16.18 3.29
C ASP A 100 -14.87 15.32 3.63
N GLN A 101 -14.76 14.67 4.78
CA GLN A 101 -15.70 13.73 5.37
C GLN A 101 -17.11 14.31 5.64
N ASP A 102 -18.02 13.35 5.82
CA ASP A 102 -19.06 13.25 6.86
C ASP A 102 -20.50 13.73 6.61
N ALA A 103 -21.38 12.74 6.83
CA ALA A 103 -22.58 12.72 7.68
C ALA A 103 -23.73 13.75 7.54
N GLU A 104 -24.92 13.13 7.47
CA GLU A 104 -26.27 13.59 7.86
C GLU A 104 -26.97 14.66 7.02
N LEU A 105 -27.99 14.24 6.27
CA LEU A 105 -29.42 14.41 6.59
C LEU A 105 -30.29 13.47 5.74
#